data_AF-A0A4Y8C9W7-F1
#
_entry.id   AF-A0A4Y8C9W7-F1
#
_cell.length_a   1.000
_cell.length_b   1.000
_cell.length_c   1.000
_cell.angle_alpha   90.00
_cell.angle_beta   90.00
_cell.angle_gamma   90.00
#
_symmetry.space_group_name_H-M   'P 1'
#
loop_
_entity.id
_entity.type
_entity.pdbx_description
1 polymer ?
#
loop_
_entity_poly.entity_id
_entity_poly.type
_entity_poly.pdbx_seq_one_letter_code
_entity_poly.pdbx_strand_id
1 'polypeptide(L)'
;MRKFFCKFVLTLVFCSSFALANNSFITLNPSLPNSENSVIEAFSYKCIHCYNHHKFGTLEKLREAFPNLHFKLYPVSLMNGEFSKEMNELFAFAQYKDEQNGKDASYSDSLSHKLADVYFVSYFLNKQRN
;
A
#
# COMPACT_ATOMS: atom_id res chain seq x y z
N MET A 1 -28.48 -22.96 28.19
CA MET A 1 -27.76 -21.80 28.76
C MET A 1 -26.33 -21.63 28.21
N ARG A 2 -25.48 -22.68 28.19
CA ARG A 2 -24.08 -22.62 27.69
C ARG A 2 -23.91 -22.08 26.24
N LYS A 3 -24.81 -22.43 25.31
CA LYS A 3 -24.77 -21.95 23.91
C LYS A 3 -25.14 -20.47 23.74
N PHE A 4 -25.94 -19.91 24.65
CA PHE A 4 -26.36 -18.50 24.60
C PHE A 4 -25.26 -17.60 25.18
N PHE A 5 -24.61 -18.05 26.26
CA PHE A 5 -23.47 -17.38 26.86
C PHE A 5 -22.26 -17.34 25.92
N CYS A 6 -21.95 -18.43 25.21
CA CYS A 6 -20.88 -18.42 24.19
C CYS A 6 -21.16 -17.45 23.03
N LYS A 7 -22.41 -17.34 22.56
CA LYS A 7 -22.77 -16.38 21.51
C LYS A 7 -22.59 -14.94 22.01
N PHE A 8 -23.05 -14.64 23.22
CA PHE A 8 -22.96 -13.30 23.80
C PHE A 8 -21.50 -12.85 24.01
N VAL A 9 -20.64 -13.76 24.48
CA VAL A 9 -19.20 -13.49 24.65
C VAL A 9 -18.51 -13.26 23.30
N LEU A 10 -18.86 -14.03 22.26
CA LEU A 10 -18.27 -13.87 20.92
C LEU A 10 -18.64 -12.52 20.30
N THR A 11 -19.89 -12.07 20.45
CA THR A 11 -20.32 -10.74 19.97
C THR A 11 -19.63 -9.61 20.74
N LEU A 12 -19.42 -9.77 22.05
CA LEU A 12 -18.77 -8.75 22.89
C LEU A 12 -17.28 -8.55 22.54
N VAL A 13 -16.58 -9.64 22.19
CA VAL A 13 -15.16 -9.60 21.74
C VAL A 13 -15.04 -8.94 20.36
N PHE A 14 -16.02 -9.16 19.47
CA PHE A 14 -16.03 -8.49 18.17
C PHE A 14 -16.23 -6.96 18.32
N CYS A 15 -17.17 -6.52 19.18
CA CYS A 15 -17.43 -5.09 19.39
C CYS A 15 -16.25 -4.33 20.03
N SER A 16 -15.48 -4.96 20.91
CA SER A 16 -14.34 -4.31 21.59
C SER A 16 -13.14 -4.08 20.68
N SER A 17 -13.01 -4.85 19.61
CA SER A 17 -11.92 -4.70 18.63
C SER A 17 -12.10 -3.46 17.74
N PHE A 18 -13.33 -3.06 17.43
CA PHE A 18 -13.62 -1.85 16.65
C PHE A 18 -13.37 -0.55 17.44
N ALA A 19 -13.58 -0.55 18.75
CA ALA A 19 -13.40 0.64 19.58
C ALA A 19 -11.92 1.06 19.71
N LEU A 20 -10.98 0.10 19.70
CA LEU A 20 -9.54 0.37 19.74
C LEU A 20 -8.98 0.92 18.42
N ALA A 21 -9.65 0.61 17.31
CA ALA A 21 -9.18 1.00 15.98
C ALA A 21 -9.44 2.49 15.65
N ASN A 22 -10.39 3.14 16.34
CA ASN A 22 -10.81 4.53 16.06
C ASN A 22 -9.69 5.58 16.16
N ASN A 23 -8.60 5.31 16.89
CA ASN A 23 -7.46 6.23 17.00
C ASN A 23 -6.31 5.89 16.03
N SER A 24 -6.43 4.80 15.25
CA SER A 24 -5.35 4.28 14.39
C SER A 24 -5.54 4.60 12.92
N PHE A 25 -6.72 5.10 12.52
CA PHE A 25 -7.01 5.52 11.15
C PHE A 25 -7.96 6.73 11.14
N ILE A 26 -8.01 7.41 10.00
CA ILE A 26 -8.99 8.45 9.73
C ILE A 26 -9.96 7.95 8.64
N THR A 27 -11.23 8.31 8.75
CA THR A 27 -12.22 8.07 7.69
C THR A 27 -12.20 9.26 6.74
N LEU A 28 -11.85 9.03 5.47
CA LEU A 28 -11.91 10.07 4.44
C LEU A 28 -13.37 10.39 4.11
N ASN A 29 -13.70 11.68 4.06
CA ASN A 29 -14.99 12.19 3.61
C ASN A 29 -14.76 13.39 2.66
N PRO A 30 -15.04 13.25 1.34
CA PRO A 30 -15.63 12.08 0.68
C PRO A 30 -14.67 10.88 0.62
N SER A 31 -15.24 9.68 0.45
CA SER A 31 -14.47 8.47 0.18
C SER A 31 -13.79 8.55 -1.19
N LEU A 32 -12.69 7.83 -1.35
CA LEU A 32 -12.00 7.75 -2.63
C LEU A 32 -12.83 6.92 -3.63
N PRO A 33 -13.18 7.45 -4.82
CA PRO A 33 -13.98 6.71 -5.78
C PRO A 33 -13.22 5.50 -6.35
N ASN A 34 -13.93 4.42 -6.68
CA ASN A 34 -13.40 3.21 -7.32
C ASN A 34 -12.24 2.57 -6.54
N SER A 35 -12.35 2.54 -5.22
CA SER A 35 -11.32 2.04 -4.29
C SER A 35 -11.78 0.84 -3.45
N GLU A 36 -12.92 0.25 -3.80
CA GLU A 36 -13.49 -0.91 -3.11
C GLU A 36 -12.53 -2.11 -3.18
N ASN A 37 -12.47 -2.88 -2.09
CA ASN A 37 -11.62 -4.07 -1.97
C ASN A 37 -10.14 -3.82 -2.31
N SER A 38 -9.61 -2.63 -1.98
CA SER A 38 -8.24 -2.28 -2.28
C SER A 38 -7.47 -1.72 -1.09
N VAL A 39 -6.15 -1.90 -1.12
CA VAL A 39 -5.18 -1.18 -0.31
C VAL A 39 -4.42 -0.25 -1.24
N ILE A 40 -4.43 1.04 -0.94
CA ILE A 40 -3.78 2.06 -1.74
C ILE A 40 -2.66 2.68 -0.92
N GLU A 41 -1.42 2.56 -1.40
CA GLU A 41 -0.28 3.25 -0.82
C GLU A 41 0.01 4.52 -1.62
N ALA A 42 -0.23 5.68 -0.99
CA ALA A 42 0.25 6.95 -1.51
C ALA A 42 1.77 6.99 -1.35
N PHE A 43 2.48 7.16 -2.46
CA PHE A 43 3.90 6.84 -2.55
C PHE A 43 4.68 7.96 -3.24
N SER A 44 5.93 8.19 -2.84
CA SER A 44 6.85 9.08 -3.56
C SER A 44 8.25 8.48 -3.64
N TYR A 45 8.92 8.61 -4.79
CA TYR A 45 10.26 8.06 -4.99
C TYR A 45 11.33 8.71 -4.08
N LYS A 46 11.09 9.92 -3.55
CA LYS A 46 12.00 10.62 -2.61
C LYS A 46 11.65 10.38 -1.14
N CYS A 47 10.62 9.61 -0.84
CA CYS A 47 10.10 9.39 0.51
C CYS A 47 10.86 8.25 1.21
N ILE A 48 11.63 8.59 2.26
CA ILE A 48 12.40 7.60 3.02
C ILE A 48 11.50 6.58 3.74
N HIS A 49 10.32 7.01 4.18
CA HIS A 49 9.35 6.10 4.81
C HIS A 49 8.80 5.09 3.80
N CYS A 50 8.55 5.52 2.57
CA CYS A 50 8.11 4.69 1.46
C CYS A 50 9.21 3.68 1.09
N TYR A 51 10.48 4.11 1.08
CA TYR A 51 11.61 3.19 0.95
C TYR A 51 11.66 2.14 2.06
N ASN A 52 11.48 2.56 3.31
CA ASN A 52 11.49 1.62 4.44
C ASN A 52 10.35 0.60 4.32
N HIS A 53 9.14 1.04 3.97
CA HIS A 53 8.00 0.13 3.77
C HIS A 53 8.24 -0.86 2.63
N HIS A 54 8.82 -0.39 1.52
CA HIS A 54 9.24 -1.22 0.39
C HIS A 54 10.30 -2.24 0.81
N LYS A 55 11.38 -1.79 1.45
CA LYS A 55 12.47 -2.65 1.96
C LYS A 55 11.96 -3.72 2.94
N PHE A 56 10.95 -3.41 3.75
CA PHE A 56 10.36 -4.36 4.69
C PHE A 56 9.34 -5.32 4.06
N GLY A 57 9.04 -5.20 2.77
CA GLY A 57 8.05 -6.02 2.06
C GLY A 57 6.64 -5.79 2.61
N THR A 58 6.29 -4.54 2.97
CA THR A 58 5.02 -4.24 3.66
C THR A 58 3.81 -4.70 2.83
N LEU A 59 3.77 -4.35 1.54
CA LEU A 59 2.66 -4.75 0.67
C LEU A 59 2.59 -6.27 0.45
N GLU A 60 3.73 -6.94 0.29
CA GLU A 60 3.79 -8.40 0.12
C GLU A 60 3.20 -9.12 1.33
N LYS A 61 3.59 -8.69 2.54
CA LYS A 61 3.02 -9.23 3.80
C LYS A 61 1.53 -8.96 3.93
N LEU A 62 1.06 -7.78 3.50
CA LEU A 62 -0.37 -7.47 3.50
C LEU A 62 -1.13 -8.34 2.49
N ARG A 63 -0.57 -8.61 1.31
CA ARG A 63 -1.16 -9.54 0.34
C ARG A 63 -1.28 -10.96 0.91
N GLU A 64 -0.26 -11.44 1.62
CA GLU A 64 -0.32 -12.75 2.28
C GLU A 64 -1.43 -12.82 3.35
N ALA A 65 -1.60 -11.75 4.14
CA ALA A 65 -2.65 -11.68 5.15
C ALA A 65 -4.05 -11.45 4.56
N PHE A 66 -4.15 -10.74 3.45
CA PHE A 66 -5.40 -10.31 2.82
C PHE A 66 -5.38 -10.59 1.31
N PRO A 67 -5.41 -11.87 0.89
CA PRO A 67 -5.21 -12.26 -0.51
C PRO A 67 -6.34 -11.84 -1.47
N ASN A 68 -7.48 -11.40 -0.92
CA ASN A 68 -8.64 -10.96 -1.70
C ASN A 68 -8.66 -9.45 -1.97
N LEU A 69 -7.66 -8.70 -1.48
CA LEU A 69 -7.54 -7.27 -1.72
C LEU A 69 -6.63 -7.00 -2.91
N HIS A 70 -6.92 -5.92 -3.63
CA HIS A 70 -6.06 -5.40 -4.70
C HIS A 70 -5.13 -4.31 -4.17
N PHE A 71 -3.85 -4.34 -4.54
CA PHE A 71 -2.85 -3.40 -4.04
C PHE A 71 -2.43 -2.41 -5.12
N LYS A 72 -2.60 -1.11 -4.85
CA LYS A 72 -2.26 -0.04 -5.80
C LYS A 72 -1.24 0.92 -5.21
N LEU A 73 -0.28 1.36 -6.03
CA LEU A 73 0.58 2.49 -5.73
C LEU A 73 -0.01 3.75 -6.34
N TYR A 74 -0.21 4.78 -5.52
CA TYR A 74 -0.61 6.10 -5.99
C TYR A 74 0.62 7.01 -5.92
N PRO A 75 1.41 7.10 -7.01
CA PRO A 75 2.60 7.92 -7.02
C PRO A 75 2.20 9.40 -6.98
N VAL A 76 2.74 10.13 -6.01
CA VAL A 76 2.42 11.54 -5.75
C VAL A 76 3.66 12.42 -5.91
N SER A 77 3.42 13.61 -6.49
CA SER A 77 4.42 14.67 -6.64
C SER A 77 4.67 15.37 -5.31
N LEU A 78 5.36 14.69 -4.39
CA LEU A 78 5.78 15.24 -3.09
C LEU A 78 7.30 15.45 -3.06
N MET A 79 7.76 16.23 -2.07
CA MET A 79 9.19 16.39 -1.72
C MET A 79 10.05 17.08 -2.80
N ASN A 80 9.44 17.95 -3.61
CA ASN A 80 10.09 18.75 -4.64
C ASN A 80 11.04 17.88 -5.50
N GLY A 81 10.54 16.75 -5.99
CA GLY A 81 11.29 15.91 -6.91
C GLY A 81 11.28 16.53 -8.30
N GLU A 82 12.46 16.81 -8.85
CA GLU A 82 12.61 17.42 -10.18
C GLU A 82 11.86 16.62 -11.25
N PHE A 83 12.00 15.30 -11.21
CA PHE A 83 11.36 14.37 -12.14
C PHE A 83 10.08 13.72 -11.60
N SER A 84 9.39 14.34 -10.64
CA SER A 84 8.26 13.68 -9.97
C SER A 84 7.13 13.32 -10.93
N LYS A 85 6.89 14.13 -11.96
CA LYS A 85 5.81 13.87 -12.91
C LYS A 85 6.14 12.67 -13.80
N GLU A 86 7.33 12.66 -14.38
CA GLU A 86 7.86 11.59 -15.22
C GLU A 86 7.91 10.27 -14.44
N MET A 87 8.32 10.34 -13.18
CA MET A 87 8.30 9.19 -12.28
C MET A 87 6.88 8.67 -12.04
N ASN A 88 5.92 9.55 -11.77
CA ASN A 88 4.54 9.13 -11.58
C ASN A 88 3.97 8.46 -12.84
N GLU A 89 4.28 8.98 -14.03
CA GLU A 89 3.88 8.40 -15.31
C GLU A 89 4.51 7.01 -15.52
N LEU A 90 5.79 6.85 -15.19
CA LEU A 90 6.48 5.57 -15.31
C LEU A 90 5.92 4.52 -14.34
N PHE A 91 5.61 4.91 -13.09
CA PHE A 91 4.93 4.03 -12.13
C PHE A 91 3.51 3.67 -12.58
N ALA A 92 2.77 4.60 -13.17
CA ALA A 92 1.44 4.31 -13.72
C ALA A 92 1.53 3.30 -14.87
N PHE A 93 2.51 3.46 -15.76
CA PHE A 93 2.73 2.52 -16.86
C PHE A 93 3.16 1.13 -16.36
N ALA A 94 4.05 1.07 -15.37
CA ALA A 94 4.47 -0.20 -14.77
C ALA A 94 3.29 -0.94 -14.13
N GLN A 95 2.46 -0.24 -13.36
CA GLN A 95 1.24 -0.83 -12.77
C GLN A 95 0.25 -1.31 -13.82
N TYR A 96 0.02 -0.53 -14.89
CA TYR A 96 -0.82 -0.99 -16.00
C TYR A 96 -0.30 -2.31 -16.60
N LYS A 97 1.02 -2.45 -16.78
CA LYS A 97 1.63 -3.69 -17.27
C LYS A 97 1.54 -4.84 -16.26
N ASP A 98 1.64 -4.55 -14.97
CA ASP A 98 1.42 -5.55 -13.93
C ASP A 98 0.00 -6.10 -13.97
N GLU A 99 -1.00 -5.22 -14.09
CA GLU A 99 -2.41 -5.60 -14.20
C GLU A 99 -2.66 -6.50 -15.42
N GLN A 100 -2.06 -6.19 -16.58
CA GLN A 100 -2.15 -7.05 -17.77
C GLN A 100 -1.55 -8.45 -17.55
N ASN A 101 -0.64 -8.59 -16.60
CA ASN A 101 -0.01 -9.86 -16.22
C ASN A 101 -0.67 -10.51 -15.00
N GLY A 102 -1.83 -10.02 -14.55
CA GLY A 102 -2.55 -10.53 -13.38
C GLY A 102 -1.81 -10.27 -12.05
N LYS A 103 -0.98 -9.22 -12.01
CA LYS A 103 -0.22 -8.80 -10.83
C LYS A 103 -0.62 -7.39 -10.41
N ASP A 104 -0.21 -7.03 -9.21
CA ASP A 104 -0.35 -5.69 -8.68
C ASP A 104 0.90 -5.27 -7.88
N ALA A 105 0.84 -4.14 -7.19
CA ALA A 105 1.99 -3.56 -6.48
C ALA A 105 2.56 -4.43 -5.35
N SER A 106 1.81 -5.42 -4.88
CA SER A 106 2.21 -6.27 -3.76
C SER A 106 3.04 -7.50 -4.14
N TYR A 107 3.24 -7.73 -5.44
CA TYR A 107 4.10 -8.81 -5.93
C TYR A 107 5.55 -8.31 -6.04
N SER A 108 6.48 -8.98 -5.35
CA SER A 108 7.91 -8.64 -5.38
C SER A 108 8.55 -8.76 -6.77
N ASP A 109 7.95 -9.55 -7.66
CA ASP A 109 8.42 -9.71 -9.04
C ASP A 109 7.67 -8.83 -10.07
N SER A 110 6.79 -7.93 -9.61
CA SER A 110 6.08 -6.96 -10.46
C SER A 110 7.02 -5.89 -11.01
N LEU A 111 6.64 -5.26 -12.11
CA LEU A 111 7.38 -4.16 -12.73
C LEU A 111 7.37 -2.93 -11.83
N SER A 112 6.24 -2.62 -11.19
CA SER A 112 6.14 -1.51 -10.24
C SER A 112 7.05 -1.70 -9.02
N HIS A 113 7.15 -2.93 -8.48
CA HIS A 113 8.08 -3.24 -7.39
C HIS A 113 9.55 -3.11 -7.82
N LYS A 114 9.90 -3.70 -8.97
CA LYS A 114 11.27 -3.60 -9.54
C LYS A 114 11.67 -2.16 -9.86
N LEU A 115 10.70 -1.36 -10.32
CA LEU A 115 10.92 0.07 -10.55
C LEU A 115 11.27 0.78 -9.23
N ALA A 116 10.48 0.55 -8.17
CA ALA A 116 10.75 1.09 -6.85
C ALA A 116 12.12 0.65 -6.31
N ASP A 117 12.51 -0.62 -6.49
CA ASP A 117 13.84 -1.12 -6.13
C ASP A 117 14.96 -0.29 -6.76
N VAL A 118 14.94 -0.13 -8.08
CA VAL A 118 15.98 0.60 -8.82
C VAL A 118 16.08 2.05 -8.32
N TYR A 119 14.94 2.73 -8.21
CA TYR A 119 14.93 4.14 -7.81
C TYR A 119 15.34 4.35 -6.35
N PHE A 120 14.87 3.50 -5.44
CA PHE A 120 15.21 3.62 -4.04
C PHE A 120 16.66 3.27 -3.74
N VAL A 121 17.19 2.23 -4.37
CA VAL A 121 18.62 1.89 -4.26
C VAL A 121 19.45 3.06 -4.80
N SER A 122 19.09 3.59 -5.97
CA SER A 122 19.77 4.75 -6.56
C SER A 122 19.75 5.98 -5.64
N TYR A 123 18.57 6.36 -5.15
CA TYR A 123 18.40 7.59 -4.38
C TYR A 123 18.91 7.49 -2.93
N PHE A 124 18.58 6.41 -2.21
CA PHE A 124 18.86 6.28 -0.78
C PHE A 124 20.18 5.58 -0.47
N LEU A 125 20.57 4.56 -1.23
CA LEU A 125 21.81 3.82 -0.99
C LEU A 125 22.98 4.42 -1.76
N ASN A 126 22.83 4.61 -3.07
CA ASN A 126 23.89 5.12 -3.94
C ASN A 126 24.02 6.65 -3.87
N LYS A 127 23.05 7.33 -3.25
CA LYS A 127 22.98 8.79 -3.12
C LYS A 127 23.02 9.52 -4.47
N GLN A 128 22.52 8.89 -5.52
CA GLN A 128 22.29 9.49 -6.82
C GLN A 128 20.96 10.25 -6.76
N ARG A 129 21.04 11.54 -6.44
CA ARG A 129 19.88 12.40 -6.11
C ARG A 129 19.52 13.41 -7.21
N ASN A 130 20.11 13.19 -8.39
CA ASN A 130 19.91 14.02 -9.57
C ASN A 130 18.42 14.04 -9.93
#